data_AF-A0A235BS75-F1
#
_entry.id   AF-A0A235BS75-F1
#
_cell.length_a   1.000
_cell.length_b   1.000
_cell.length_c   1.000
_cell.angle_alpha   90.00
_cell.angle_beta   90.00
_cell.angle_gamma   90.00
#
_symmetry.space_group_name_H-M   'P 1'
#
loop_
_entity.id
_entity.type
_entity.pdbx_description
1 polymer ?
#
loop_
_entity_poly.entity_id
_entity_poly.type
_entity_poly.pdbx_seq_one_letter_code
_entity_poly.pdbx_strand_id
1 'polypeptide(L)'
;MNGEFGKDVTVKVNAIEVLRRELDPKRKRTPFKRSFVMVGGGVGDSYQPLEKKYQLTRKALELVYEHNLPVHMLTKSTLIERDIDILKKINEQSRTIVSFSFSSVNDEISAIFEPGVPSPTERLKTLAFFKKEGIACGMFLLPVIPFVTDTPELMEEAVRKAVEVGLDFIIFGGMTLKEGRQK
;
A
#
# COMPACT_ATOMS: atom_id res chain seq x y z
N MET A 1 22.00 -6.37 -13.42
CA MET A 1 20.86 -5.66 -14.06
C MET A 1 21.35 -4.24 -14.31
N ASN A 2 21.27 -3.77 -15.55
CA ASN A 2 21.76 -2.45 -15.98
C ASN A 2 20.59 -1.45 -16.16
N GLY A 3 19.61 -1.46 -15.24
CA GLY A 3 18.46 -0.56 -15.32
C GLY A 3 18.74 0.79 -14.67
N GLU A 4 18.09 1.84 -15.17
CA GLU A 4 18.14 3.18 -14.59
C GLU A 4 16.99 3.38 -13.57
N PHE A 5 17.35 3.76 -12.33
CA PHE A 5 16.37 3.99 -11.26
C PHE A 5 15.41 5.13 -11.63
N GLY A 6 14.11 4.92 -11.42
CA GLY A 6 13.06 5.89 -11.73
C GLY A 6 12.60 5.89 -13.20
N LYS A 7 13.30 5.17 -14.09
CA LYS A 7 12.89 5.01 -15.50
C LYS A 7 12.52 3.58 -15.84
N ASP A 8 13.31 2.62 -15.36
CA ASP A 8 13.12 1.21 -15.66
C ASP A 8 12.40 0.48 -14.53
N VAL A 9 11.43 -0.36 -14.90
CA VAL A 9 10.74 -1.26 -13.97
C VAL A 9 11.05 -2.70 -14.35
N THR A 10 11.62 -3.45 -13.41
CA THR A 10 11.86 -4.89 -13.61
C THR A 10 10.75 -5.71 -12.96
N VAL A 11 10.13 -6.59 -13.74
CA VAL A 11 9.05 -7.45 -13.26
C VAL A 11 9.58 -8.83 -12.87
N LYS A 12 9.28 -9.27 -11.65
CA LYS A 12 9.60 -10.62 -11.16
C LYS A 12 8.51 -11.59 -11.59
N VAL A 13 8.56 -12.05 -12.83
CA VAL A 13 7.51 -12.90 -13.43
C VAL A 13 7.28 -14.22 -12.69
N ASN A 14 8.29 -14.74 -11.99
CA ASN A 14 8.19 -15.96 -11.17
C ASN A 14 7.76 -15.68 -9.71
N ALA A 15 7.39 -14.46 -9.34
CA ALA A 15 7.05 -14.11 -7.96
C ALA A 15 5.93 -14.98 -7.37
N ILE A 16 4.93 -15.34 -8.17
CA ILE A 16 3.79 -16.15 -7.73
C ILE A 16 4.20 -17.60 -7.47
N GLU A 17 5.07 -18.16 -8.32
CA GLU A 17 5.62 -19.50 -8.11
C GLU A 17 6.43 -19.55 -6.81
N VAL A 18 7.28 -18.54 -6.60
CA VAL A 18 8.06 -18.41 -5.37
C VAL A 18 7.14 -18.26 -4.16
N LEU A 19 6.12 -17.40 -4.23
CA LEU A 19 5.18 -17.19 -3.12
C LEU A 19 4.40 -18.48 -2.78
N ARG A 20 3.88 -19.19 -3.79
CA ARG A 20 3.19 -20.48 -3.58
C ARG A 20 4.09 -21.48 -2.87
N ARG A 21 5.35 -21.55 -3.29
CA ARG A 21 6.36 -22.41 -2.66
C ARG A 21 6.69 -21.99 -1.23
N GLU A 22 6.72 -20.69 -0.95
CA GLU A 22 6.95 -20.16 0.41
C GLU A 22 5.74 -20.31 1.34
N LEU A 23 4.53 -20.42 0.81
CA LEU A 23 3.31 -20.66 1.60
C LEU A 23 3.01 -22.15 1.80
N ASP A 24 3.70 -23.07 1.11
CA ASP A 24 3.49 -24.51 1.23
C ASP A 24 3.80 -25.02 2.66
N PRO A 25 2.78 -25.47 3.43
CA PRO A 25 2.98 -25.96 4.78
C PRO A 25 3.92 -27.16 4.85
N LYS A 26 3.98 -27.99 3.80
CA LYS A 26 4.85 -29.18 3.75
C LYS A 26 6.34 -28.82 3.72
N ARG A 27 6.66 -27.58 3.34
CA ARG A 27 8.04 -27.07 3.27
C ARG A 27 8.48 -26.34 4.54
N LYS A 28 7.60 -26.22 5.55
CA LYS A 28 7.88 -25.48 6.77
C LYS A 28 8.13 -26.43 7.95
N ARG A 29 9.24 -26.23 8.66
CA ARG A 29 9.55 -26.95 9.91
C ARG A 29 8.55 -26.65 11.01
N THR A 30 8.02 -25.43 11.03
CA THR A 30 7.00 -24.95 11.97
C THR A 30 5.80 -24.41 11.20
N PRO A 31 4.56 -24.74 11.60
CA PRO A 31 3.36 -24.23 10.94
C PRO A 31 3.37 -22.70 10.86
N PHE A 32 2.91 -22.16 9.74
CA PHE A 32 2.80 -20.72 9.55
C PHE A 32 1.74 -20.18 10.51
N LYS A 33 2.11 -19.23 11.38
CA LYS A 33 1.14 -18.56 12.23
C LYS A 33 0.29 -17.65 11.35
N ARG A 34 -1.03 -17.70 11.52
CA ARG A 34 -1.94 -16.78 10.84
C ARG A 34 -1.63 -15.35 11.30
N SER A 35 -1.03 -14.56 10.42
CA SER A 35 -0.68 -13.15 10.63
C SER A 35 -0.89 -12.36 9.35
N PHE A 36 -0.94 -11.04 9.45
CA PHE A 36 -1.10 -10.16 8.29
C PHE A 36 0.05 -10.34 7.29
N VAL A 37 -0.32 -10.55 6.03
CA VAL A 37 0.59 -10.40 4.89
C VAL A 37 0.53 -8.94 4.47
N MET A 38 1.65 -8.22 4.61
CA MET A 38 1.74 -6.85 4.12
C MET A 38 2.14 -6.87 2.64
N VAL A 39 1.39 -6.16 1.80
CA VAL A 39 1.65 -6.06 0.36
C VAL A 39 1.82 -4.60 -0.03
N GLY A 40 2.97 -4.27 -0.61
CA GLY A 40 3.36 -2.92 -0.99
C GLY A 40 4.06 -2.15 0.14
N GLY A 41 4.41 -0.88 -0.13
CA GLY A 41 4.90 0.09 0.86
C GLY A 41 6.34 -0.08 1.40
N GLY A 42 7.01 -1.21 1.12
CA GLY A 42 8.38 -1.46 1.59
C GLY A 42 9.47 -0.85 0.70
N VAL A 43 9.59 -1.34 -0.54
CA VAL A 43 10.66 -0.94 -1.49
C VAL A 43 10.09 -0.29 -2.76
N GLY A 44 8.80 -0.51 -3.02
CA GLY A 44 8.10 0.03 -4.17
C GLY A 44 6.61 -0.23 -4.07
N ASP A 45 5.85 0.34 -5.01
CA ASP A 45 4.41 0.15 -5.07
C ASP A 45 4.05 -1.09 -5.87
N SER A 46 3.18 -1.94 -5.31
CA SER A 46 2.69 -3.16 -5.94
C SER A 46 1.70 -2.90 -7.09
N TYR A 47 1.16 -1.69 -7.18
CA TYR A 47 0.20 -1.22 -8.18
C TYR A 47 0.80 -0.19 -9.15
N GLN A 48 2.09 -0.33 -9.45
CA GLN A 48 2.73 0.39 -10.56
C GLN A 48 2.01 0.13 -11.89
N PRO A 49 2.14 1.01 -12.91
CA PRO A 49 1.38 0.90 -14.16
C PRO A 49 1.44 -0.48 -14.85
N LEU A 50 2.59 -1.16 -14.80
CA LEU A 50 2.75 -2.51 -15.37
C LEU A 50 1.89 -3.59 -14.67
N GLU A 51 1.44 -3.35 -13.43
CA GLU A 51 0.53 -4.26 -12.72
C GLU A 51 -0.82 -4.41 -13.42
N LYS A 52 -1.23 -3.44 -14.27
CA LYS A 52 -2.40 -3.58 -15.15
C LYS A 52 -2.27 -4.79 -16.07
N LYS A 53 -1.06 -5.08 -16.54
CA LYS A 53 -0.74 -6.18 -17.45
C LYS A 53 -0.40 -7.47 -16.71
N TYR A 54 0.51 -7.41 -15.74
CA TYR A 54 1.08 -8.63 -15.13
C TYR A 54 0.19 -9.24 -14.05
N GLN A 55 -0.59 -8.41 -13.35
CA GLN A 55 -1.53 -8.81 -12.30
C GLN A 55 -0.87 -9.68 -11.21
N LEU A 56 0.39 -9.39 -10.86
CA LEU A 56 1.11 -10.17 -9.86
C LEU A 56 0.51 -9.94 -8.47
N THR A 57 0.10 -8.71 -8.16
CA THR A 57 -0.54 -8.38 -6.89
C THR A 57 -1.86 -9.13 -6.75
N ARG A 58 -2.67 -9.13 -7.81
CA ARG A 58 -3.93 -9.89 -7.82
C ARG A 58 -3.70 -11.39 -7.59
N LYS A 59 -2.77 -12.00 -8.32
CA LYS A 59 -2.42 -13.43 -8.15
C LYS A 59 -1.87 -13.73 -6.75
N ALA A 60 -1.16 -12.79 -6.13
CA ALA A 60 -0.71 -12.93 -4.75
C ALA A 60 -1.89 -12.87 -3.77
N LEU A 61 -2.89 -12.00 -4.01
CA LEU A 61 -4.12 -11.93 -3.22
C LEU A 61 -4.93 -13.23 -3.32
N GLU A 62 -5.00 -13.84 -4.50
CA GLU A 62 -5.62 -15.16 -4.68
C GLU A 62 -4.96 -16.24 -3.81
N LEU A 63 -3.62 -16.27 -3.76
CA LEU A 63 -2.87 -17.16 -2.86
C LEU A 63 -3.14 -16.85 -1.37
N VAL A 64 -3.18 -15.57 -1.00
CA VAL A 64 -3.49 -15.15 0.38
C VAL A 64 -4.89 -15.64 0.79
N TYR A 65 -5.86 -15.54 -0.13
CA TYR A 65 -7.21 -16.06 0.06
C TYR A 65 -7.24 -17.59 0.20
N GLU A 66 -6.58 -18.32 -0.71
CA GLU A 66 -6.42 -19.79 -0.68
C GLU A 66 -5.87 -20.28 0.68
N HIS A 67 -4.90 -19.55 1.24
CA HIS A 67 -4.25 -19.89 2.51
C HIS A 67 -4.94 -19.30 3.75
N ASN A 68 -6.09 -18.63 3.58
CA ASN A 68 -6.86 -18.01 4.66
C ASN A 68 -6.06 -17.01 5.51
N LEU A 69 -5.16 -16.26 4.87
CA LEU A 69 -4.33 -15.26 5.52
C LEU A 69 -5.02 -13.89 5.48
N PRO A 70 -4.93 -13.08 6.55
CA PRO A 70 -5.34 -11.68 6.48
C PRO A 70 -4.29 -10.85 5.73
N VAL A 71 -4.73 -9.75 5.11
CA VAL A 71 -3.86 -8.89 4.26
C VAL A 71 -3.93 -7.43 4.66
N HIS A 72 -2.79 -6.74 4.58
CA HIS A 72 -2.68 -5.29 4.70
C HIS A 72 -2.03 -4.72 3.44
N MET A 73 -2.82 -4.00 2.65
CA MET A 73 -2.36 -3.31 1.45
C MET A 73 -1.83 -1.92 1.80
N LEU A 74 -0.65 -1.57 1.30
CA LEU A 74 -0.13 -0.20 1.37
C LEU A 74 0.32 0.27 -0.02
N THR A 75 -0.32 1.31 -0.54
CA THR A 75 -0.08 1.82 -1.90
C THR A 75 -0.27 3.34 -1.97
N LYS A 76 0.08 3.95 -3.10
CA LYS A 76 -0.35 5.30 -3.51
C LYS A 76 -1.31 5.25 -4.71
N SER A 77 -1.50 4.08 -5.30
CA SER A 77 -2.19 3.88 -6.58
C SER A 77 -3.67 3.56 -6.40
N THR A 78 -4.53 4.24 -7.15
CA THR A 78 -5.97 3.95 -7.20
C THR A 78 -6.30 2.66 -7.97
N LEU A 79 -5.31 2.06 -8.65
CA LEU A 79 -5.48 0.78 -9.37
C LEU A 79 -5.93 -0.37 -8.45
N ILE A 80 -5.68 -0.27 -7.14
CA ILE A 80 -6.15 -1.23 -6.14
C ILE A 80 -7.68 -1.44 -6.17
N GLU A 81 -8.46 -0.45 -6.62
CA GLU A 81 -9.93 -0.58 -6.75
C GLU A 81 -10.32 -1.74 -7.68
N ARG A 82 -9.49 -2.08 -8.68
CA ARG A 82 -9.68 -3.25 -9.56
C ARG A 82 -9.87 -4.54 -8.78
N ASP A 83 -9.15 -4.68 -7.67
CA ASP A 83 -9.06 -5.92 -6.90
C ASP A 83 -10.02 -5.93 -5.70
N ILE A 84 -11.01 -5.03 -5.67
CA ILE A 84 -12.04 -4.98 -4.62
C ILE A 84 -12.74 -6.33 -4.44
N ASP A 85 -12.99 -7.07 -5.53
CA ASP A 85 -13.71 -8.34 -5.50
C ASP A 85 -12.98 -9.40 -4.67
N ILE A 86 -11.66 -9.54 -4.83
CA ILE A 86 -10.86 -10.49 -4.05
C ILE A 86 -10.57 -9.96 -2.65
N LEU A 87 -10.38 -8.64 -2.50
CA LEU A 87 -10.14 -8.02 -1.20
C LEU A 87 -11.35 -8.16 -0.26
N LYS A 88 -12.59 -8.09 -0.80
CA LYS A 88 -13.82 -8.38 -0.04
C LYS A 88 -13.89 -9.83 0.41
N LYS A 89 -13.60 -10.78 -0.48
CA LYS A 89 -13.54 -12.22 -0.13
C LYS A 89 -12.53 -12.51 0.98
N ILE A 90 -11.35 -11.90 0.91
CA ILE A 90 -10.35 -12.00 1.99
C ILE A 90 -10.88 -11.37 3.28
N ASN A 91 -11.57 -10.23 3.20
CA ASN A 91 -12.10 -9.55 4.38
C ASN A 91 -13.16 -10.39 5.11
N GLU A 92 -14.04 -11.05 4.35
CA GLU A 92 -15.08 -11.95 4.87
C GLU A 92 -14.50 -13.21 5.51
N GLN A 93 -13.44 -13.77 4.93
CA GLN A 93 -12.83 -15.03 5.40
C GLN A 93 -11.81 -14.83 6.53
N SER A 94 -11.06 -13.73 6.48
CA SER A 94 -9.97 -13.41 7.39
C SER A 94 -10.05 -11.95 7.85
N ARG A 95 -9.38 -11.05 7.14
CA ARG A 95 -9.38 -9.61 7.35
C ARG A 95 -8.62 -8.93 6.22
N THR A 96 -9.14 -7.81 5.74
CA THR A 96 -8.44 -6.91 4.83
C THR A 96 -8.27 -5.55 5.48
N ILE A 97 -7.08 -4.97 5.35
CA ILE A 97 -6.79 -3.57 5.64
C ILE A 97 -6.27 -2.92 4.36
N VAL A 98 -6.78 -1.75 4.01
CA VAL A 98 -6.27 -0.94 2.89
C VAL A 98 -5.72 0.37 3.43
N SER A 99 -4.48 0.69 3.09
CA SER A 99 -3.86 1.94 3.49
C SER A 99 -3.22 2.64 2.32
N PHE A 100 -3.30 3.97 2.36
CA PHE A 100 -2.61 4.81 1.41
C PHE A 100 -1.50 5.60 2.08
N SER A 101 -0.38 5.75 1.38
CA SER A 101 0.73 6.61 1.80
C SER A 101 0.52 8.04 1.32
N PHE A 102 0.84 8.99 2.19
CA PHE A 102 0.73 10.43 1.97
C PHE A 102 1.99 11.11 2.49
N SER A 103 2.63 11.93 1.66
CA SER A 103 3.62 12.93 2.11
C SER A 103 2.94 14.22 2.58
N SER A 104 1.79 14.53 1.98
CA SER A 104 0.88 15.63 2.34
C SER A 104 -0.54 15.26 1.93
N VAL A 105 -1.54 15.91 2.53
CA VAL A 105 -2.93 15.89 2.06
C VAL A 105 -3.29 17.09 1.17
N ASN A 106 -2.31 17.94 0.87
CA ASN A 106 -2.42 19.03 -0.09
C ASN A 106 -1.90 18.55 -1.46
N ASP A 107 -2.73 18.68 -2.49
CA ASP A 107 -2.43 18.16 -3.83
C ASP A 107 -1.24 18.89 -4.49
N GLU A 108 -1.10 20.20 -4.27
CA GLU A 108 -0.01 20.99 -4.84
C GLU A 108 1.34 20.61 -4.22
N ILE A 109 1.39 20.49 -2.88
CA ILE A 109 2.59 20.04 -2.18
C ILE A 109 2.96 18.61 -2.61
N SER A 110 1.98 17.70 -2.65
CA SER A 110 2.22 16.30 -3.04
C SER A 110 2.75 16.18 -4.47
N ALA A 111 2.24 16.99 -5.41
CA ALA A 111 2.68 16.98 -6.81
C ALA A 111 4.18 17.33 -6.99
N ILE A 112 4.76 18.11 -6.07
CA ILE A 112 6.19 18.45 -6.10
C ILE A 112 7.05 17.22 -5.77
N PHE A 113 6.68 16.45 -4.75
CA PHE A 113 7.49 15.33 -4.24
C PHE A 113 7.13 13.98 -4.87
N GLU A 114 5.91 13.85 -5.37
CA GLU A 114 5.36 12.59 -5.88
C GLU A 114 4.76 12.81 -7.28
N PRO A 115 5.57 13.15 -8.29
CA PRO A 115 5.09 13.33 -9.65
C PRO A 115 4.61 11.99 -10.23
N GLY A 116 3.47 12.01 -10.93
CA GLY A 116 2.95 10.85 -11.67
C GLY A 116 2.22 9.80 -10.82
N VAL A 117 1.98 10.06 -9.54
CA VAL A 117 1.07 9.27 -8.70
C VAL A 117 -0.26 10.00 -8.50
N PRO A 118 -1.37 9.29 -8.18
CA PRO A 118 -2.66 9.92 -7.91
C PRO A 118 -2.58 10.98 -6.82
N SER A 119 -3.42 12.01 -6.91
CA SER A 119 -3.39 13.10 -5.92
C SER A 119 -3.86 12.61 -4.55
N PRO A 120 -3.42 13.24 -3.43
CA PRO A 120 -3.97 12.98 -2.11
C PRO A 120 -5.50 12.96 -2.08
N THR A 121 -6.16 13.88 -2.79
CA THR A 121 -7.62 13.88 -2.94
C THR A 121 -8.15 12.58 -3.55
N GLU A 122 -7.54 12.08 -4.62
CA GLU A 122 -7.94 10.81 -5.26
C GLU A 122 -7.70 9.61 -4.33
N ARG A 123 -6.59 9.61 -3.58
CA ARG A 123 -6.28 8.57 -2.59
C ARG A 123 -7.29 8.55 -1.45
N LEU A 124 -7.69 9.71 -0.93
CA LEU A 124 -8.74 9.83 0.08
C LEU A 124 -10.10 9.35 -0.44
N LYS A 125 -10.45 9.68 -1.69
CA LYS A 125 -11.66 9.14 -2.36
C LYS A 125 -11.62 7.62 -2.47
N THR A 126 -10.47 7.07 -2.82
CA THR A 126 -10.27 5.62 -2.91
C THR A 126 -10.44 4.97 -1.53
N LEU A 127 -9.84 5.53 -0.47
CA LEU A 127 -10.05 5.05 0.90
C LEU A 127 -11.53 5.13 1.31
N ALA A 128 -12.24 6.21 0.96
CA ALA A 128 -13.67 6.34 1.21
C ALA A 128 -14.48 5.25 0.49
N PHE A 129 -14.10 4.87 -0.74
CA PHE A 129 -14.69 3.74 -1.45
C PHE A 129 -14.50 2.42 -0.68
N PHE A 130 -13.29 2.10 -0.23
CA PHE A 130 -13.04 0.88 0.56
C PHE A 130 -13.76 0.88 1.92
N LYS A 131 -13.86 2.05 2.60
CA LYS A 131 -14.64 2.19 3.83
C LYS A 131 -16.12 1.84 3.62
N LYS A 132 -16.72 2.27 2.50
CA LYS A 132 -18.11 1.92 2.15
C LYS A 132 -18.33 0.42 1.94
N GLU A 133 -17.28 -0.28 1.49
CA GLU A 133 -17.28 -1.74 1.32
C GLU A 133 -16.97 -2.50 2.63
N GLY A 134 -16.91 -1.80 3.77
CA GLY A 134 -16.67 -2.41 5.09
C GLY A 134 -15.23 -2.87 5.32
N ILE A 135 -14.27 -2.39 4.51
CA ILE A 135 -12.85 -2.68 4.67
C ILE A 135 -12.21 -1.64 5.57
N ALA A 136 -11.42 -2.11 6.54
CA ALA A 136 -10.68 -1.24 7.45
C ALA A 136 -9.64 -0.44 6.66
N CYS A 137 -9.60 0.88 6.86
CA CYS A 137 -8.77 1.79 6.10
C CYS A 137 -7.85 2.63 6.98
N GLY A 138 -6.65 2.94 6.47
CA GLY A 138 -5.68 3.74 7.21
C GLY A 138 -4.89 4.72 6.35
N MET A 139 -4.41 5.78 7.00
CA MET A 139 -3.48 6.73 6.41
C MET A 139 -2.06 6.46 6.90
N PHE A 140 -1.12 6.33 5.99
CA PHE A 140 0.30 6.39 6.31
C PHE A 140 0.79 7.79 5.93
N LEU A 141 0.75 8.72 6.89
CA LEU A 141 1.34 10.05 6.75
C LEU A 141 2.86 9.95 6.91
N LEU A 142 3.48 9.30 5.91
CA LEU A 142 4.88 8.92 5.87
C LEU A 142 5.41 9.13 4.44
N PRO A 143 6.41 10.00 4.24
CA PRO A 143 7.08 10.79 5.27
C PRO A 143 6.35 12.10 5.61
N VAL A 144 6.38 12.51 6.88
CA VAL A 144 6.28 13.93 7.25
C VAL A 144 7.61 14.58 6.90
N ILE A 145 7.60 15.54 5.97
CA ILE A 145 8.78 16.17 5.39
C ILE A 145 9.13 17.41 6.23
N PRO A 146 10.32 17.46 6.86
CA PRO A 146 10.73 18.59 7.69
C PRO A 146 10.70 19.91 6.91
N PHE A 147 10.19 20.96 7.55
CA PHE A 147 10.00 22.32 7.01
C PHE A 147 9.03 22.43 5.83
N VAL A 148 8.30 21.35 5.48
CA VAL A 148 7.41 21.32 4.32
C VAL A 148 6.02 20.82 4.68
N THR A 149 5.92 19.70 5.40
CA THR A 149 4.64 19.08 5.78
C THR A 149 4.52 18.84 7.28
N ASP A 150 5.43 19.41 8.07
CA ASP A 150 5.56 19.23 9.52
C ASP A 150 4.99 20.39 10.35
N THR A 151 4.33 21.37 9.73
CA THR A 151 3.67 22.44 10.50
C THR A 151 2.44 21.90 11.23
N PRO A 152 2.10 22.43 12.42
CA PRO A 152 0.89 22.03 13.14
C PRO A 152 -0.38 22.09 12.29
N GLU A 153 -0.51 23.11 11.44
CA GLU A 153 -1.69 23.34 10.60
C GLU A 153 -1.85 22.25 9.53
N LEU A 154 -0.74 21.85 8.88
CA LEU A 154 -0.76 20.80 7.86
C LEU A 154 -1.00 19.42 8.48
N MET A 155 -0.45 19.18 9.68
CA MET A 155 -0.70 17.95 10.43
C MET A 155 -2.16 17.86 10.89
N GLU A 156 -2.73 18.96 11.38
CA GLU A 156 -4.15 19.04 11.74
C GLU A 156 -5.05 18.83 10.52
N GLU A 157 -4.72 19.43 9.37
CA GLU A 157 -5.46 19.21 8.12
C GLU A 157 -5.45 17.72 7.72
N ALA A 158 -4.31 17.04 7.83
CA ALA A 158 -4.21 15.62 7.52
C ALA A 158 -5.09 14.75 8.43
N VAL A 159 -5.07 15.02 9.74
CA VAL A 159 -5.93 14.34 10.71
C VAL A 159 -7.40 14.64 10.43
N ARG A 160 -7.76 15.90 10.16
CA ARG A 160 -9.14 16.30 9.85
C ARG A 160 -9.67 15.56 8.62
N LYS A 161 -8.93 15.53 7.51
CA LYS A 161 -9.31 14.80 6.30
C LYS A 161 -9.43 13.29 6.54
N ALA A 162 -8.55 12.71 7.36
CA ALA A 162 -8.65 11.32 7.75
C ALA A 162 -9.96 11.02 8.53
N VAL A 163 -10.33 11.90 9.46
CA VAL A 163 -11.58 11.80 10.23
C VAL A 163 -12.80 11.97 9.32
N GLU A 164 -12.79 12.94 8.40
CA GLU A 164 -13.88 13.18 7.43
C GLU A 164 -14.17 11.94 6.56
N VAL A 165 -13.13 11.21 6.16
CA VAL A 165 -13.27 9.94 5.42
C VAL A 165 -13.68 8.77 6.33
N GLY A 166 -13.48 8.89 7.64
CA GLY A 166 -13.73 7.82 8.61
C GLY A 166 -12.63 6.76 8.63
N LEU A 167 -11.37 7.15 8.46
CA LEU A 167 -10.23 6.23 8.55
C LEU A 167 -10.08 5.66 9.95
N ASP A 168 -9.70 4.39 10.04
CA ASP A 168 -9.62 3.64 11.30
C ASP A 168 -8.32 3.91 12.07
N PHE A 169 -7.27 4.35 11.37
CA PHE A 169 -5.99 4.69 11.98
C PHE A 169 -5.14 5.61 11.08
N ILE A 170 -4.20 6.29 11.73
CA ILE A 170 -3.13 7.04 11.08
C ILE A 170 -1.81 6.51 11.64
N ILE A 171 -0.91 6.09 10.75
CA ILE A 171 0.50 5.93 11.08
C ILE A 171 1.20 7.19 10.59
N PHE A 172 2.05 7.78 11.42
CA PHE A 172 2.85 8.95 11.06
C PHE A 172 4.33 8.68 11.33
N GLY A 173 5.20 9.36 10.58
CA GLY A 173 6.65 9.20 10.74
C GLY A 173 7.41 10.25 9.95
N GLY A 174 8.40 10.87 10.58
CA GLY A 174 9.25 11.88 9.96
C GLY A 174 10.20 11.30 8.92
N MET A 175 10.53 12.12 7.91
CA MET A 175 11.57 11.78 6.95
C MET A 175 12.91 11.63 7.65
N THR A 176 13.55 10.48 7.50
CA THR A 176 14.93 10.27 7.95
C THR A 176 15.85 10.31 6.74
N LEU A 177 16.66 11.36 6.63
CA LEU A 177 17.71 11.43 5.63
C LEU A 177 18.96 10.70 6.16
N LYS A 178 19.43 9.71 5.42
CA LYS A 178 20.71 9.01 5.69
C LYS A 178 21.63 9.24 4.50
N GLU A 179 22.92 9.37 4.76
CA GLU A 179 23.92 9.48 3.69
C GLU A 179 24.01 8.18 2.87
N GLY A 180 24.19 8.34 1.55
CA GLY A 180 24.37 7.24 0.61
C GLY A 180 23.07 6.59 0.13
N ARG A 181 23.20 5.56 -0.72
CA ARG A 181 22.07 4.72 -1.13
C ARG A 181 21.70 3.82 0.05
N GLN A 182 20.43 3.77 0.43
CA GLN A 182 19.94 2.72 1.33
C GLN A 182 20.18 1.38 0.62
N LYS A 183 21.08 0.57 1.17
CA LYS A 183 21.43 -0.77 0.68
C LYS A 183 20.38 -1.78 1.12
#